data_AF-A0A2D6P620-F1
#
_entry.id   AF-A0A2D6P620-F1
#
_cell.length_a   1.000
_cell.length_b   1.000
_cell.length_c   1.000
_cell.angle_alpha   90.00
_cell.angle_beta   90.00
_cell.angle_gamma   90.00
#
_symmetry.space_group_name_H-M   'P 1'
#
loop_
_entity.id
_entity.type
_entity.pdbx_description
1 polymer ?
#
loop_
_entity_poly.entity_id
_entity_poly.type
_entity_poly.pdbx_seq_one_letter_code
_entity_poly.pdbx_strand_id
1 'polypeptide(L)'
;MGRNCHDHKHVEIPSYWHSLDGDSYKSSISRFTAKNLSVSTPPFENQLEALKSRIRLGVNNVELGFTGVGKGSAQSPTPGSVGIAERQAIKEISKINDVKINSVHAPMSIQGLAGFSQNGFNEQKRAQDVEEVKRSIDFAGDVSNGGAIVVHTGEFPYSIKEKFGDKPFVTKDGKKINLQESPYASEFARQLIVNKEGNITGETIGKNDFISVYDKDRGVYESRDIDYYQ
;
A
#
# COMPACT_ATOMS: atom_id res chain seq x y z
N MET A 1 46.84 -15.58 60.94
CA MET A 1 46.21 -14.61 60.01
C MET A 1 46.19 -15.23 58.63
N GLY A 2 45.02 -15.25 57.97
CA GLY A 2 44.88 -15.75 56.60
C GLY A 2 43.42 -15.69 56.19
N ARG A 3 42.90 -14.48 55.99
CA ARG A 3 41.57 -14.29 55.40
C ARG A 3 41.72 -14.55 53.91
N ASN A 4 40.99 -15.54 53.38
CA ASN A 4 40.85 -15.73 51.93
C ASN A 4 40.19 -14.49 51.34
N CYS A 5 40.94 -13.76 50.52
CA CYS A 5 40.59 -12.46 49.93
C CYS A 5 40.03 -12.58 48.49
N HIS A 6 39.48 -13.74 48.13
CA HIS A 6 38.87 -13.99 46.82
C HIS A 6 37.40 -14.39 46.96
N ASP A 7 36.62 -13.57 47.67
CA ASP A 7 35.18 -13.52 47.47
C ASP A 7 34.91 -12.41 46.44
N HIS A 8 35.02 -12.78 45.16
CA HIS A 8 34.56 -11.91 44.09
C HIS A 8 33.04 -11.90 44.16
N LYS A 9 32.48 -10.98 44.94
CA LYS A 9 31.08 -10.57 44.86
C LYS A 9 30.70 -10.54 43.39
N HIS A 10 29.77 -11.40 43.01
CA HIS A 10 29.22 -11.47 41.65
C HIS A 10 28.98 -10.04 41.17
N VAL A 11 29.67 -9.63 40.11
CA VAL A 11 29.38 -8.35 39.45
C VAL A 11 27.94 -8.47 38.98
N GLU A 12 27.05 -7.65 39.54
CA GLU A 12 25.68 -7.53 39.04
C GLU A 12 25.77 -7.04 37.60
N ILE A 13 25.61 -7.98 36.66
CA ILE A 13 25.51 -7.64 35.24
C ILE A 13 24.20 -6.86 35.08
N PRO A 14 24.22 -5.64 34.51
CA PRO A 14 23.02 -4.86 34.29
C PRO A 14 21.96 -5.66 33.55
N SER A 15 20.70 -5.59 34.01
CA SER A 15 19.57 -6.38 33.51
C SER A 15 19.32 -6.30 32.00
N TYR A 16 19.86 -5.28 31.30
CA TYR A 16 19.77 -5.20 29.84
C TYR A 16 20.54 -6.31 29.13
N TRP A 17 21.61 -6.86 29.73
CA TRP A 17 22.35 -8.00 29.18
C TRP A 17 21.60 -9.34 29.37
N HIS A 18 20.66 -9.40 30.31
CA HIS A 18 19.78 -10.54 30.54
C HIS A 18 18.47 -10.47 29.72
N SER A 19 18.34 -9.48 28.83
CA SER A 19 17.15 -9.33 27.96
C SER A 19 16.96 -10.47 26.96
N LEU A 20 17.99 -11.30 26.76
CA LEU A 20 17.97 -12.51 25.94
C LEU A 20 17.93 -13.81 26.76
N ASP A 21 18.10 -13.74 28.08
CA ASP A 21 18.20 -14.91 28.98
C ASP A 21 16.83 -15.36 29.53
N GLY A 22 15.73 -14.90 28.93
CA GLY A 22 14.38 -15.23 29.37
C GLY A 22 13.95 -16.64 28.96
N ASP A 23 13.88 -17.56 29.93
CA ASP A 23 13.07 -18.81 29.86
C ASP A 23 11.57 -18.56 29.62
N SER A 24 11.14 -17.29 29.61
CA SER A 24 9.82 -16.80 29.20
C SER A 24 9.59 -16.80 27.67
N TYR A 25 10.57 -17.16 26.85
CA TYR A 25 10.46 -17.20 25.39
C TYR A 25 9.79 -18.49 24.84
N LYS A 26 9.25 -19.38 25.69
CA LYS A 26 8.68 -20.67 25.24
C LYS A 26 7.25 -20.63 24.68
N SER A 27 6.54 -19.50 24.70
CA SER A 27 5.12 -19.47 24.23
C SER A 27 4.84 -18.70 22.93
N SER A 28 5.84 -18.06 22.31
CA SER A 28 5.64 -17.29 21.05
C SER A 28 6.53 -17.71 19.87
N ILE A 29 7.59 -18.51 20.09
CA ILE A 29 8.51 -18.97 19.01
C ILE A 29 7.79 -19.77 17.92
N SER A 30 6.69 -20.46 18.23
CA SER A 30 5.99 -21.26 17.20
C SER A 30 5.32 -20.40 16.11
N ARG A 31 5.13 -19.09 16.35
CA ARG A 31 4.55 -18.16 15.37
C ARG A 31 5.58 -17.42 14.51
N PHE A 32 6.84 -17.36 14.95
CA PHE A 32 7.96 -16.78 14.21
C PHE A 32 8.99 -17.85 13.92
N THR A 33 8.60 -18.88 13.16
CA THR A 33 9.61 -19.67 12.48
C THR A 33 10.26 -18.77 11.43
N ALA A 34 11.59 -18.87 11.26
CA ALA A 34 12.33 -18.12 10.24
C ALA A 34 11.66 -18.21 8.85
N LYS A 35 10.85 -19.26 8.62
CA LYS A 35 10.03 -19.55 7.43
C LYS A 35 8.92 -18.55 7.05
N ASN A 36 8.58 -17.55 7.86
CA ASN A 36 7.45 -16.64 7.57
C ASN A 36 7.81 -15.15 7.55
N LEU A 37 9.09 -14.79 7.42
CA LEU A 37 9.50 -13.39 7.37
C LEU A 37 9.28 -12.80 5.96
N SER A 38 8.38 -11.81 5.89
CA SER A 38 8.03 -11.09 4.66
C SER A 38 8.56 -9.65 4.69
N VAL A 39 9.22 -9.20 3.62
CA VAL A 39 9.77 -7.83 3.53
C VAL A 39 9.71 -7.30 2.10
N SER A 40 9.31 -6.04 1.92
CA SER A 40 9.38 -5.36 0.61
C SER A 40 10.80 -4.90 0.27
N THR A 41 11.18 -4.95 -1.00
CA THR A 41 12.42 -4.33 -1.48
C THR A 41 12.32 -2.81 -1.44
N PRO A 42 13.44 -2.08 -1.26
CA PRO A 42 13.45 -0.64 -1.45
C PRO A 42 13.03 -0.31 -2.90
N PRO A 43 12.00 0.50 -3.11
CA PRO A 43 11.38 0.66 -4.42
C PRO A 43 12.09 1.66 -5.35
N PHE A 44 13.06 2.40 -4.81
CA PHE A 44 13.91 3.36 -5.53
C PHE A 44 15.23 2.73 -6.01
N GLU A 45 15.50 1.48 -5.64
CA GLU A 45 16.74 0.77 -5.95
C GLU A 45 16.58 -0.21 -7.10
N ASN A 46 17.72 -0.74 -7.58
CA ASN A 46 17.73 -1.91 -8.44
C ASN A 46 17.12 -3.11 -7.72
N GLN A 47 16.09 -3.73 -8.32
CA GLN A 47 15.30 -4.76 -7.67
C GLN A 47 16.03 -6.10 -7.54
N LEU A 48 16.96 -6.43 -8.45
CA LEU A 48 17.78 -7.63 -8.34
C LEU A 48 18.75 -7.54 -7.16
N GLU A 49 19.44 -6.40 -7.01
CA GLU A 49 20.35 -6.19 -5.88
C GLU A 49 19.60 -6.08 -4.55
N ALA A 50 18.45 -5.42 -4.54
CA ALA A 50 17.56 -5.39 -3.38
C ALA A 50 17.11 -6.79 -2.97
N LEU A 51 16.71 -7.64 -3.92
CA LEU A 51 16.33 -9.03 -3.64
C LEU A 51 17.50 -9.82 -3.05
N LYS A 52 18.70 -9.71 -3.62
CA LYS A 52 19.92 -10.33 -3.05
C LYS A 52 20.19 -9.90 -1.63
N SER A 53 19.95 -8.62 -1.31
CA SER A 53 20.06 -8.11 0.06
C SER A 53 19.02 -8.75 0.98
N ARG A 54 17.76 -8.83 0.55
CA ARG A 54 16.68 -9.46 1.32
C ARG A 54 16.94 -10.96 1.57
N ILE A 55 17.41 -11.69 0.57
CA ILE A 55 17.81 -13.10 0.71
C ILE A 55 18.88 -13.25 1.80
N ARG A 56 19.90 -12.38 1.81
CA ARG A 56 20.97 -12.40 2.82
C ARG A 56 20.48 -12.08 4.24
N LEU A 57 19.35 -11.38 4.37
CA LEU A 57 18.69 -11.16 5.66
C LEU A 57 17.87 -12.38 6.14
N GLY A 58 17.82 -13.46 5.35
CA GLY A 58 17.08 -14.67 5.71
C GLY A 58 15.57 -14.55 5.51
N VAL A 59 15.09 -13.56 4.72
CA VAL A 59 13.66 -13.48 4.37
C VAL A 59 13.33 -14.54 3.32
N ASN A 60 12.10 -15.06 3.38
CA ASN A 60 11.58 -16.05 2.42
C ASN A 60 10.42 -15.53 1.60
N ASN A 61 9.88 -14.37 1.95
CA ASN A 61 8.75 -13.78 1.28
C ASN A 61 9.11 -12.33 0.94
N VAL A 62 9.04 -11.98 -0.35
CA VAL A 62 9.44 -10.66 -0.83
C VAL A 62 8.32 -10.02 -1.63
N GLU A 63 8.13 -8.72 -1.42
CA GLU A 63 7.38 -7.86 -2.33
C GLU A 63 8.37 -7.02 -3.14
N LEU A 64 8.21 -6.96 -4.45
CA LEU A 64 9.01 -6.11 -5.33
C LEU A 64 8.28 -4.78 -5.57
N GLY A 65 8.93 -3.66 -5.26
CA GLY A 65 8.33 -2.34 -5.40
C GLY A 65 9.02 -1.44 -6.42
N PHE A 66 8.27 -0.49 -6.97
CA PHE A 66 8.75 0.49 -7.94
C PHE A 66 8.22 1.88 -7.62
N THR A 67 9.01 2.91 -7.87
CA THR A 67 8.58 4.31 -7.69
C THR A 67 8.10 4.95 -8.99
N GLY A 68 8.73 4.64 -10.13
CA GLY A 68 8.53 5.38 -11.38
C GLY A 68 7.44 4.83 -12.29
N VAL A 69 6.99 5.68 -13.22
CA VAL A 69 6.05 5.34 -14.30
C VAL A 69 6.70 5.55 -15.67
N GLY A 70 6.12 4.96 -16.72
CA GLY A 70 6.63 5.08 -18.08
C GLY A 70 7.95 4.34 -18.29
N LYS A 71 8.87 4.97 -19.03
CA LYS A 71 10.18 4.40 -19.38
C LYS A 71 11.10 4.16 -18.17
N GLY A 72 10.89 4.89 -17.08
CA GLY A 72 11.74 4.84 -15.90
C GLY A 72 13.12 5.48 -16.06
N SER A 73 13.84 5.49 -14.95
CA SER A 73 15.25 5.85 -14.85
C SER A 73 15.92 5.05 -13.73
N ALA A 74 17.23 5.19 -13.56
CA ALA A 74 17.94 4.55 -12.45
C ALA A 74 17.43 5.02 -11.07
N GLN A 75 17.00 6.28 -10.95
CA GLN A 75 16.47 6.87 -9.71
C GLN A 75 14.96 6.67 -9.55
N SER A 76 14.27 6.25 -10.60
CA SER A 76 12.83 6.01 -10.60
C SER A 76 12.54 4.77 -11.44
N PRO A 77 12.94 3.59 -10.95
CA PRO A 77 12.76 2.35 -11.69
C PRO A 77 11.27 2.06 -11.85
N THR A 78 10.95 1.42 -12.97
CA THR A 78 9.61 0.90 -13.26
C THR A 78 9.72 -0.59 -13.52
N PRO A 79 8.62 -1.35 -13.47
CA PRO A 79 8.64 -2.73 -13.92
C PRO A 79 9.24 -2.84 -15.34
N GLY A 80 8.85 -1.92 -16.23
CA GLY A 80 9.31 -1.88 -17.62
C GLY A 80 10.80 -1.54 -17.79
N SER A 81 11.46 -0.91 -16.82
CA SER A 81 12.90 -0.63 -16.89
C SER A 81 13.76 -1.85 -16.58
N VAL A 82 13.19 -2.92 -16.02
CA VAL A 82 13.90 -4.17 -15.73
C VAL A 82 13.93 -5.03 -17.00
N GLY A 83 15.13 -5.27 -17.53
CA GLY A 83 15.32 -6.03 -18.77
C GLY A 83 15.03 -7.53 -18.61
N ILE A 84 14.79 -8.23 -19.72
CA ILE A 84 14.44 -9.67 -19.74
C ILE A 84 15.49 -10.52 -19.01
N ALA A 85 16.78 -10.27 -19.25
CA ALA A 85 17.86 -11.00 -18.59
C ALA A 85 17.85 -10.79 -17.06
N GLU A 86 17.54 -9.57 -16.61
CA GLU A 86 17.46 -9.25 -15.18
C GLU A 86 16.22 -9.88 -14.54
N ARG A 87 15.07 -9.89 -15.22
CA ARG A 87 13.86 -10.60 -14.78
C ARG A 87 14.12 -12.09 -14.59
N GLN A 88 14.83 -12.70 -15.53
CA GLN A 88 15.22 -14.10 -15.42
C GLN A 88 16.17 -14.33 -14.24
N ALA A 89 17.13 -13.43 -14.02
CA ALA A 89 18.01 -13.51 -12.85
C ALA A 89 17.24 -13.38 -11.53
N ILE A 90 16.25 -12.48 -11.43
CA ILE A 90 15.35 -12.33 -10.28
C ILE A 90 14.58 -13.64 -10.02
N LYS A 91 14.07 -14.27 -11.08
CA LYS A 91 13.36 -15.56 -11.00
C LYS A 91 14.27 -16.69 -10.54
N GLU A 92 15.47 -16.79 -11.12
CA GLU A 92 16.40 -17.87 -10.83
C GLU A 92 16.96 -17.75 -9.42
N ILE A 93 17.37 -16.54 -9.00
CA ILE A 93 17.93 -16.35 -7.67
C ILE A 93 16.89 -16.56 -6.58
N SER A 94 15.64 -16.16 -6.80
CA SER A 94 14.55 -16.42 -5.86
C SER A 94 14.30 -17.93 -5.74
N LYS A 95 14.23 -18.65 -6.86
CA LYS A 95 14.07 -20.11 -6.89
C LYS A 95 15.23 -20.88 -6.23
N ILE A 96 16.48 -20.47 -6.48
CA ILE A 96 17.67 -21.14 -5.91
C ILE A 96 17.71 -21.00 -4.39
N ASN A 97 17.21 -19.88 -3.85
CA ASN A 97 17.26 -19.58 -2.41
C ASN A 97 15.95 -19.91 -1.68
N ASP A 98 15.01 -20.61 -2.32
CA ASP A 98 13.66 -20.88 -1.78
C ASP A 98 12.94 -19.62 -1.25
N VAL A 99 13.18 -18.48 -1.91
CA VAL A 99 12.50 -17.21 -1.62
C VAL A 99 11.34 -17.03 -2.58
N LYS A 100 10.16 -16.76 -2.04
CA LYS A 100 8.95 -16.51 -2.79
C LYS A 100 8.74 -15.01 -2.97
N ILE A 101 8.61 -14.57 -4.22
CA ILE A 101 8.09 -13.24 -4.53
C ILE A 101 6.56 -13.35 -4.47
N ASN A 102 5.95 -12.80 -3.43
CA ASN A 102 4.50 -12.93 -3.18
C ASN A 102 3.69 -11.85 -3.89
N SER A 103 4.26 -10.66 -3.98
CA SER A 103 3.61 -9.50 -4.57
C SER A 103 4.55 -8.65 -5.38
N VAL A 104 3.97 -7.97 -6.36
CA VAL A 104 4.59 -6.84 -7.04
C VAL A 104 3.75 -5.61 -6.74
N HIS A 105 4.37 -4.60 -6.18
CA HIS A 105 3.76 -3.30 -5.97
C HIS A 105 3.83 -2.50 -7.27
N ALA A 106 2.69 -2.12 -7.81
CA ALA A 106 2.60 -1.20 -8.94
C ALA A 106 3.28 0.13 -8.57
N PRO A 107 3.82 0.89 -9.53
CA PRO A 107 4.51 2.14 -9.25
C PRO A 107 3.78 3.03 -8.23
N MET A 108 4.43 3.39 -7.12
CA MET A 108 3.77 4.20 -6.08
C MET A 108 3.43 5.62 -6.56
N SER A 109 4.02 6.09 -7.65
CA SER A 109 3.60 7.35 -8.29
C SER A 109 2.19 7.28 -8.89
N ILE A 110 1.62 6.09 -9.02
CA ILE A 110 0.20 5.90 -9.32
C ILE A 110 -0.58 6.16 -8.04
N GLN A 111 -1.23 7.32 -7.98
CA GLN A 111 -2.04 7.78 -6.85
C GLN A 111 -3.53 7.59 -7.17
N GLY A 112 -3.87 6.44 -7.73
CA GLY A 112 -5.22 6.03 -8.06
C GLY A 112 -5.48 5.74 -9.53
N LEU A 113 -6.53 4.95 -9.78
CA LEU A 113 -6.88 4.43 -11.11
C LEU A 113 -8.11 5.08 -11.73
N ALA A 114 -8.74 6.02 -11.00
CA ALA A 114 -9.94 6.71 -11.46
C ALA A 114 -9.64 7.87 -12.42
N GLY A 115 -8.38 8.31 -12.53
CA GLY A 115 -7.98 9.44 -13.39
C GLY A 115 -8.25 10.81 -12.81
N PHE A 116 -8.75 10.90 -11.57
CA PHE A 116 -8.94 12.16 -10.89
C PHE A 116 -7.64 12.66 -10.25
N SER A 117 -7.37 13.94 -10.45
CA SER A 117 -6.27 14.67 -9.82
C SER A 117 -6.81 15.93 -9.14
N GLN A 118 -5.95 16.68 -8.44
CA GLN A 118 -6.32 17.99 -7.90
C GLN A 118 -6.84 18.97 -8.97
N ASN A 119 -6.43 18.78 -10.23
CA ASN A 119 -6.83 19.61 -11.36
C ASN A 119 -8.05 19.05 -12.11
N GLY A 120 -8.73 18.05 -11.55
CA GLY A 120 -9.88 17.38 -12.17
C GLY A 120 -9.52 16.08 -12.88
N PHE A 121 -10.46 15.61 -13.68
CA PHE A 121 -10.36 14.33 -14.40
C PHE A 121 -9.38 14.43 -15.59
N ASN A 122 -8.53 13.41 -15.73
CA ASN A 122 -7.59 13.28 -16.84
C ASN A 122 -7.60 11.85 -17.39
N GLU A 123 -8.27 11.65 -18.52
CA GLU A 123 -8.36 10.37 -19.23
C GLU A 123 -6.98 9.83 -19.63
N GLN A 124 -6.10 10.70 -20.13
CA GLN A 124 -4.76 10.29 -20.57
C GLN A 124 -3.95 9.73 -19.40
N LYS A 125 -4.01 10.39 -18.23
CA LYS A 125 -3.35 9.92 -17.02
C LYS A 125 -3.97 8.60 -16.53
N ARG A 126 -5.30 8.49 -16.55
CA ARG A 126 -6.01 7.24 -16.22
C ARG A 126 -5.52 6.07 -17.06
N ALA A 127 -5.48 6.26 -18.38
CA ALA A 127 -5.04 5.24 -19.32
C ALA A 127 -3.57 4.87 -19.08
N GLN A 128 -2.70 5.86 -18.85
CA GLN A 128 -1.30 5.61 -18.49
C GLN A 128 -1.17 4.78 -17.20
N ASP A 129 -1.89 5.14 -16.14
CA ASP A 129 -1.82 4.44 -14.85
C ASP A 129 -2.31 3.00 -14.95
N VAL A 130 -3.39 2.76 -15.70
CA VAL A 130 -3.88 1.40 -15.98
C VAL A 130 -2.84 0.60 -16.75
N GLU A 131 -2.17 1.20 -17.74
CA GLU A 131 -1.08 0.55 -18.47
C GLU A 131 0.12 0.22 -17.58
N GLU A 132 0.46 1.07 -16.61
CA GLU A 132 1.51 0.75 -15.64
C GLU A 132 1.14 -0.44 -14.75
N VAL A 133 -0.11 -0.56 -14.32
CA VAL A 133 -0.58 -1.75 -13.57
C VAL A 133 -0.48 -3.01 -14.43
N LYS A 134 -0.83 -2.94 -15.72
CA LYS A 134 -0.65 -4.08 -16.65
C LYS A 134 0.81 -4.48 -16.78
N ARG A 135 1.73 -3.51 -16.89
CA ARG A 135 3.18 -3.81 -16.92
C ARG A 135 3.67 -4.45 -15.62
N SER A 136 3.11 -4.08 -14.46
CA SER A 136 3.38 -4.77 -13.19
C SER A 136 2.86 -6.20 -13.19
N ILE A 137 1.68 -6.46 -13.77
CA ILE A 137 1.12 -7.82 -13.94
C ILE A 137 2.06 -8.66 -14.81
N ASP A 138 2.49 -8.14 -15.97
CA ASP A 138 3.39 -8.85 -16.87
C ASP A 138 4.75 -9.14 -16.20
N PHE A 139 5.29 -8.16 -15.49
CA PHE A 139 6.51 -8.32 -14.71
C PHE A 139 6.38 -9.41 -13.63
N ALA A 140 5.27 -9.43 -12.88
CA ALA A 140 5.00 -10.51 -11.93
C ALA A 140 4.89 -11.88 -12.63
N GLY A 141 4.28 -11.92 -13.82
CA GLY A 141 4.25 -13.10 -14.68
C GLY A 141 5.64 -13.65 -14.96
N ASP A 142 6.58 -12.78 -15.33
CA ASP A 142 7.95 -13.17 -15.66
C ASP A 142 8.73 -13.67 -14.42
N VAL A 143 8.73 -12.89 -13.34
CA VAL A 143 9.65 -13.09 -12.21
C VAL A 143 9.13 -14.01 -11.11
N SER A 144 7.81 -14.13 -10.97
CA SER A 144 7.18 -14.92 -9.90
C SER A 144 6.16 -15.94 -10.40
N ASN A 145 6.00 -16.08 -11.73
CA ASN A 145 4.92 -16.85 -12.37
C ASN A 145 3.53 -16.34 -11.94
N GLY A 146 3.40 -15.03 -11.72
CA GLY A 146 2.20 -14.39 -11.18
C GLY A 146 2.26 -14.19 -9.67
N GLY A 147 1.18 -13.71 -9.06
CA GLY A 147 1.14 -13.37 -7.64
C GLY A 147 0.16 -12.24 -7.36
N ALA A 148 0.21 -11.70 -6.14
CA ALA A 148 -0.58 -10.53 -5.79
C ALA A 148 -0.01 -9.27 -6.46
N ILE A 149 -0.89 -8.39 -6.92
CA ILE A 149 -0.50 -7.05 -7.36
C ILE A 149 -1.04 -6.06 -6.36
N VAL A 150 -0.14 -5.24 -5.80
CA VAL A 150 -0.51 -4.20 -4.86
C VAL A 150 -0.60 -2.87 -5.61
N VAL A 151 -1.72 -2.17 -5.45
CA VAL A 151 -1.97 -0.89 -6.09
C VAL A 151 -2.47 0.09 -5.05
N HIS A 152 -2.08 1.36 -5.16
CA HIS A 152 -2.79 2.42 -4.46
C HIS A 152 -4.01 2.80 -5.30
N THR A 153 -5.20 2.52 -4.80
CA THR A 153 -6.44 2.81 -5.55
C THR A 153 -6.76 4.30 -5.57
N GLY A 154 -6.14 5.10 -4.69
CA GLY A 154 -6.26 6.56 -4.66
C GLY A 154 -7.71 7.02 -4.65
N GLU A 155 -8.58 6.22 -4.02
CA GLU A 155 -10.01 6.47 -4.00
C GLU A 155 -10.30 7.74 -3.22
N PHE A 156 -11.30 8.49 -3.69
CA PHE A 156 -11.90 9.53 -2.85
C PHE A 156 -12.41 8.87 -1.58
N PRO A 157 -12.20 9.46 -0.39
CA PRO A 157 -12.86 8.99 0.80
C PRO A 157 -14.38 8.98 0.54
N TYR A 158 -15.01 7.82 0.63
CA TYR A 158 -16.46 7.67 0.70
C TYR A 158 -16.77 6.75 1.88
N SER A 159 -17.92 6.96 2.53
CA SER A 159 -18.34 6.05 3.59
C SER A 159 -18.94 4.77 2.99
N ILE A 160 -18.27 3.65 3.20
CA ILE A 160 -18.78 2.30 2.98
C ILE A 160 -19.99 2.07 3.90
N LYS A 161 -19.98 2.57 5.14
CA LYS A 161 -21.14 2.47 6.06
C LYS A 161 -22.36 3.20 5.52
N GLU A 162 -22.20 4.38 4.92
CA GLU A 162 -23.30 5.10 4.29
C GLU A 162 -23.88 4.34 3.09
N LYS A 163 -23.01 3.79 2.25
CA LYS A 163 -23.44 3.09 1.02
C LYS A 163 -24.03 1.70 1.27
N PHE A 164 -23.53 0.98 2.27
CA PHE A 164 -23.87 -0.44 2.50
C PHE A 164 -24.52 -0.71 3.87
N GLY A 165 -24.59 0.29 4.75
CA GLY A 165 -25.07 0.13 6.12
C GLY A 165 -24.21 -0.85 6.91
N ASP A 166 -24.84 -1.57 7.83
CA ASP A 166 -24.18 -2.60 8.64
C ASP A 166 -24.07 -3.97 7.92
N LYS A 167 -24.30 -4.03 6.60
CA LYS A 167 -24.30 -5.30 5.86
C LYS A 167 -22.85 -5.78 5.65
N PRO A 168 -22.44 -6.92 6.22
CA PRO A 168 -21.10 -7.46 6.01
C PRO A 168 -20.96 -7.96 4.56
N PHE A 169 -19.80 -7.70 3.94
CA PHE A 169 -19.49 -8.34 2.66
C PHE A 169 -19.33 -9.85 2.87
N VAL A 170 -19.93 -10.64 1.98
CA VAL A 170 -19.88 -12.09 2.03
C VAL A 170 -19.06 -12.57 0.83
N THR A 171 -17.98 -13.30 1.09
CA THR A 171 -17.21 -13.98 0.03
C THR A 171 -18.06 -15.02 -0.69
N LYS A 172 -17.60 -15.50 -1.86
CA LYS A 172 -18.27 -16.62 -2.57
C LYS A 172 -18.44 -17.87 -1.70
N ASP A 173 -17.56 -18.05 -0.72
CA ASP A 173 -17.56 -19.18 0.21
C ASP A 173 -18.37 -18.91 1.50
N GLY A 174 -19.12 -17.81 1.57
CA GLY A 174 -19.98 -17.48 2.71
C GLY A 174 -19.27 -16.82 3.90
N LYS A 175 -17.96 -16.59 3.82
CA LYS A 175 -17.20 -15.89 4.88
C LYS A 175 -17.59 -14.42 4.93
N LYS A 176 -18.04 -13.96 6.11
CA LYS A 176 -18.33 -12.55 6.41
C LYS A 176 -17.03 -11.77 6.60
N ILE A 177 -16.94 -10.62 5.97
CA ILE A 177 -15.87 -9.64 6.13
C ILE A 177 -16.44 -8.50 6.97
N ASN A 178 -15.89 -8.33 8.18
CA ASN A 178 -16.24 -7.19 9.03
C ASN A 178 -15.60 -5.93 8.46
N LEU A 179 -16.40 -4.88 8.32
CA LEU A 179 -15.93 -3.55 7.96
C LEU A 179 -15.70 -2.74 9.23
N GLN A 180 -14.54 -2.11 9.32
CA GLN A 180 -14.31 -1.01 10.25
C GLN A 180 -13.88 0.19 9.42
N GLU A 181 -14.65 1.27 9.50
CA GLU A 181 -14.27 2.56 8.93
C GLU A 181 -13.63 3.40 10.03
N SER A 182 -12.54 4.09 9.68
CA SER A 182 -12.04 5.17 10.52
C SER A 182 -13.03 6.35 10.41
N PRO A 183 -13.65 6.80 11.51
CA PRO A 183 -14.64 7.89 11.47
C PRO A 183 -14.07 9.16 10.83
N TYR A 184 -12.77 9.42 11.04
CA TYR A 184 -12.10 10.63 10.59
C TYR A 184 -11.94 10.75 9.06
N ALA A 185 -11.89 9.64 8.31
CA ALA A 185 -11.70 9.72 6.86
C ALA A 185 -13.04 9.88 6.11
N SER A 186 -14.10 9.28 6.63
CA SER A 186 -15.40 9.21 5.96
C SER A 186 -16.31 10.41 6.23
N GLU A 187 -16.21 11.04 7.41
CA GLU A 187 -17.05 12.19 7.80
C GLU A 187 -16.60 13.50 7.14
N PHE A 188 -15.31 13.61 6.82
CA PHE A 188 -14.72 14.79 6.15
C PHE A 188 -14.46 14.54 4.66
N ALA A 189 -15.15 13.54 4.09
CA ALA A 189 -15.10 13.22 2.68
C ALA A 189 -15.54 14.44 1.86
N ARG A 190 -14.55 15.03 1.21
CA ARG A 190 -14.67 16.19 0.34
C ARG A 190 -15.45 15.80 -0.92
N GLN A 191 -16.62 16.39 -1.14
CA GLN A 191 -17.37 16.21 -2.39
C GLN A 191 -16.91 17.24 -3.44
N LEU A 192 -16.63 16.75 -4.65
CA LEU A 192 -16.24 17.59 -5.78
C LEU A 192 -17.38 17.64 -6.79
N ILE A 193 -17.80 18.84 -7.16
CA ILE A 193 -18.71 19.03 -8.29
C ILE A 193 -17.88 18.97 -9.57
N VAL A 194 -18.22 18.03 -10.44
CA VAL A 194 -17.56 17.82 -11.72
C VAL A 194 -18.54 18.08 -12.85
N ASN A 195 -18.17 18.91 -13.83
CA ASN A 195 -19.01 19.14 -15.00
C ASN A 195 -18.98 17.95 -15.96
N LYS A 196 -19.80 18.00 -17.03
CA LYS A 196 -19.87 16.92 -18.04
C LYS A 196 -18.55 16.67 -18.76
N GLU A 197 -17.65 17.66 -18.75
CA GLU A 197 -16.32 17.61 -19.35
C GLU A 197 -15.24 17.11 -18.38
N GLY A 198 -15.58 16.80 -17.11
CA GLY A 198 -14.64 16.28 -16.13
C GLY A 198 -13.87 17.34 -15.31
N ASN A 199 -14.20 18.62 -15.48
CA ASN A 199 -13.59 19.71 -14.73
C ASN A 199 -14.24 19.88 -13.36
N ILE A 200 -13.45 20.17 -12.33
CA ILE A 200 -13.96 20.55 -11.01
C ILE A 200 -14.49 21.98 -11.09
N THR A 201 -15.79 22.18 -10.88
CA THR A 201 -16.47 23.47 -11.10
C THR A 201 -16.89 24.19 -9.82
N GLY A 202 -16.46 23.75 -8.64
CA GLY A 202 -16.83 24.36 -7.37
C GLY A 202 -15.79 24.19 -6.27
N GLU A 203 -15.95 24.94 -5.18
CA GLU A 203 -15.24 24.70 -3.92
C GLU A 203 -15.58 23.30 -3.40
N THR A 204 -14.66 22.74 -2.62
CA THR A 204 -14.88 21.41 -2.06
C THR A 204 -15.94 21.47 -0.97
N ILE A 205 -17.01 20.72 -1.13
CA ILE A 205 -18.18 20.81 -0.26
C ILE A 205 -18.06 19.72 0.79
N GLY A 206 -18.11 20.11 2.06
CA GLY A 206 -18.26 19.19 3.18
C GLY A 206 -19.66 18.58 3.22
N LYS A 207 -19.81 17.44 3.89
CA LYS A 207 -21.09 16.72 4.00
C LYS A 207 -22.25 17.56 4.60
N ASN A 208 -21.94 18.66 5.28
CA ASN A 208 -22.91 19.57 5.90
C ASN A 208 -22.88 21.00 5.31
N ASP A 209 -22.19 21.20 4.19
CA ASP A 209 -22.09 22.52 3.58
C ASP A 209 -23.27 22.75 2.62
N PHE A 210 -23.83 23.96 2.65
CA PHE A 210 -24.86 24.39 1.72
C PHE A 210 -24.23 25.10 0.53
N ILE A 211 -24.81 24.94 -0.66
CA ILE A 211 -24.36 25.70 -1.83
C ILE A 211 -25.38 26.77 -2.22
N SER A 212 -24.88 27.95 -2.58
CA SER A 212 -25.71 29.02 -3.13
C SER A 212 -25.90 28.80 -4.64
N VAL A 213 -27.12 28.47 -5.04
CA VAL A 213 -27.50 28.29 -6.44
C VAL A 213 -28.29 29.51 -6.90
N TYR A 214 -27.92 30.09 -8.04
CA TYR A 214 -28.70 31.18 -8.63
C TYR A 214 -29.95 30.64 -9.32
N ASP A 215 -31.13 30.98 -8.79
CA ASP A 215 -32.42 30.70 -9.41
C ASP A 215 -32.70 31.78 -10.47
N LYS A 216 -32.65 31.37 -11.74
CA LYS A 216 -32.86 32.28 -12.89
C LYS A 216 -34.31 32.76 -13.01
N ASP A 217 -35.27 31.98 -12.53
CA ASP A 217 -36.69 32.30 -12.64
C ASP A 217 -37.11 33.30 -11.56
N ARG A 218 -36.46 33.23 -10.40
CA ARG A 218 -36.72 34.11 -9.26
C ARG A 218 -35.72 35.26 -9.12
N GLY A 219 -34.61 35.22 -9.84
CA GLY A 219 -33.56 36.23 -9.80
C GLY A 219 -32.80 36.31 -8.48
N VAL A 220 -32.83 35.26 -7.66
CA VAL A 220 -32.25 35.23 -6.30
C VAL A 220 -31.28 34.06 -6.15
N TYR A 221 -30.30 34.20 -5.25
CA TYR A 221 -29.48 33.07 -4.80
C TYR A 221 -30.22 32.31 -3.70
N GLU A 222 -30.42 31.01 -3.90
CA GLU A 222 -31.02 30.12 -2.92
C GLU A 222 -29.94 29.20 -2.34
N SER A 223 -29.92 29.07 -1.01
CA SER A 223 -29.11 28.07 -0.33
C SER A 223 -29.77 26.71 -0.49
N ARG A 224 -29.11 25.76 -1.15
CA ARG A 224 -29.61 24.40 -1.35
C ARG A 224 -28.65 23.40 -0.74
N ASP A 225 -29.24 22.37 -0.15
CA ASP A 225 -28.51 21.20 0.33
C ASP A 225 -27.86 20.47 -0.86
N ILE A 226 -26.76 19.77 -0.60
CA ILE A 226 -26.01 18.99 -1.58
C ILE A 226 -26.87 17.89 -2.20
N ASP A 227 -27.88 17.40 -1.45
CA ASP A 227 -28.88 16.43 -1.91
C ASP A 227 -29.69 16.93 -3.12
N TYR A 228 -29.69 18.23 -3.41
CA TYR A 228 -30.31 18.78 -4.62
C TYR A 228 -29.66 18.26 -5.92
N TYR A 229 -28.41 17.81 -5.87
CA TYR A 229 -27.66 17.32 -7.04
C TYR A 229 -27.63 15.79 -7.17
N GLN A 230 -28.16 15.05 -6.19
CA GLN A 230 -28.28 13.59 -6.24
C GLN A 230 -29.55 13.17 -7.01
#